data_AF-A0A960PUE2-F1
#
_entry.id   AF-A0A960PUE2-F1
#
_cell.length_a   1.000
_cell.length_b   1.000
_cell.length_c   1.000
_cell.angle_alpha   90.00
_cell.angle_beta   90.00
_cell.angle_gamma   90.00
#
_symmetry.space_group_name_H-M   'P 1'
#
loop_
_entity.id
_entity.type
_entity.pdbx_description
1 polymer ?
#
loop_
_entity_poly.entity_id
_entity_poly.type
_entity_poly.pdbx_seq_one_letter_code
_entity_poly.pdbx_strand_id
1 'polypeptide(L)'
;MAVSAFALVGCGAAGKVYDNAREASGKANEANAQACKTEARTLRTAAEAHRAEHGEYPNDVQELVDAGYLRDVDTYRYELEGGGGSETPTLVPTDDGTNAPCPEVPTS
;
A
#
# COMPACT_ATOMS: atom_id res chain seq x y z
N MET A 1 31.55 -42.73 36.30
CA MET A 1 31.32 -41.83 35.15
C MET A 1 30.13 -42.38 34.39
N ALA A 2 28.93 -41.85 34.63
CA ALA A 2 27.70 -42.30 33.98
C ALA A 2 27.28 -41.25 32.95
N VAL A 3 27.13 -41.68 31.70
CA VAL A 3 26.68 -40.87 30.58
C VAL A 3 25.16 -40.75 30.67
N SER A 4 24.64 -39.57 31.02
CA SER A 4 23.21 -39.31 30.99
C SER A 4 22.76 -39.10 29.56
N ALA A 5 22.03 -40.08 29.04
CA ALA A 5 21.31 -40.00 27.79
C ALA A 5 20.24 -38.89 27.88
N PHE A 6 20.39 -37.83 27.08
CA PHE A 6 19.29 -36.91 26.79
C PHE A 6 18.29 -37.65 25.90
N ALA A 7 17.18 -38.10 26.49
CA ALA A 7 16.06 -38.61 25.74
C ALA A 7 15.44 -37.48 24.91
N LEU A 8 15.61 -37.54 23.59
CA LEU A 8 14.82 -36.77 22.63
C LEU A 8 13.36 -37.24 22.71
N VAL A 9 12.56 -36.54 23.50
CA VAL A 9 11.11 -36.64 23.50
C VAL A 9 10.55 -35.58 22.56
N GLY A 10 9.77 -36.03 21.58
CA GLY A 10 8.77 -35.19 20.93
C GLY A 10 8.96 -34.95 19.44
N CYS A 11 8.56 -35.95 18.65
CA CYS A 11 8.06 -35.75 17.28
C CYS A 11 6.83 -34.82 17.32
N GLY A 12 6.82 -33.77 16.47
CA GLY A 12 5.58 -33.15 15.99
C GLY A 12 5.19 -31.78 16.57
N ALA A 13 5.85 -30.71 16.14
CA ALA A 13 5.30 -29.35 16.17
C ALA A 13 5.28 -28.69 14.77
N ALA A 14 5.30 -29.48 13.70
CA ALA A 14 5.39 -29.00 12.31
C ALA A 14 4.03 -28.61 11.68
N GLY A 15 2.93 -28.48 12.45
CA GLY A 15 1.61 -28.13 11.90
C GLY A 15 1.19 -26.69 12.16
N LYS A 16 1.29 -26.21 13.40
CA LYS A 16 0.67 -24.94 13.85
C LYS A 16 1.41 -23.67 13.41
N VAL A 17 2.67 -23.78 12.99
CA VAL A 17 3.50 -22.62 12.61
C VAL A 17 3.21 -22.17 11.18
N TYR A 18 2.85 -23.09 10.29
CA TYR A 18 2.61 -22.80 8.87
C TYR A 18 1.24 -22.17 8.61
N ASP A 19 0.20 -22.57 9.35
CA ASP A 19 -1.15 -22.00 9.23
C ASP A 19 -1.18 -20.53 9.70
N ASN A 20 -0.52 -20.23 10.82
CA ASN A 20 -0.41 -18.86 11.32
C ASN A 20 0.36 -17.94 10.35
N ALA A 21 1.41 -18.44 9.70
CA ALA A 21 2.16 -17.68 8.71
C ALA A 21 1.32 -17.39 7.44
N ARG A 22 0.47 -18.34 7.03
CA ARG A 22 -0.44 -18.16 5.88
C ARG A 22 -1.59 -17.20 6.19
N GLU A 23 -2.19 -17.30 7.38
CA GLU A 23 -3.23 -16.37 7.82
C GLU A 23 -2.68 -14.96 8.06
N ALA A 24 -1.49 -14.84 8.64
CA ALA A 24 -0.82 -13.55 8.82
C ALA A 24 -0.46 -12.90 7.48
N SER A 25 0.02 -13.68 6.51
CA SER A 25 0.30 -13.17 5.15
C SER A 25 -0.97 -12.80 4.39
N GLY A 26 -2.07 -13.56 4.55
CA GLY A 26 -3.37 -13.20 4.00
C GLY A 26 -3.91 -11.87 4.54
N LYS A 27 -3.90 -11.69 5.86
CA LYS A 27 -4.33 -10.43 6.51
C LYS A 27 -3.43 -9.26 6.16
N ALA A 28 -2.12 -9.47 6.05
CA ALA A 28 -1.19 -8.43 5.61
C ALA A 28 -1.48 -8.00 4.15
N ASN A 29 -1.78 -8.95 3.26
CA ASN A 29 -2.14 -8.64 1.87
C ASN A 29 -3.47 -7.86 1.77
N GLU A 30 -4.48 -8.24 2.57
CA GLU A 30 -5.74 -7.49 2.65
C GLU A 30 -5.53 -6.06 3.16
N ALA A 31 -4.76 -5.90 4.24
CA ALA A 31 -4.45 -4.58 4.80
C ALA A 31 -3.71 -3.69 3.78
N ASN A 32 -2.73 -4.25 3.07
CA ASN A 32 -2.00 -3.55 2.02
C ASN A 32 -2.92 -3.14 0.85
N ALA A 33 -3.81 -4.03 0.42
CA ALA A 33 -4.76 -3.70 -0.64
C ALA A 33 -5.76 -2.60 -0.23
N GLN A 34 -6.20 -2.59 1.03
CA GLN A 34 -7.09 -1.54 1.55
C GLN A 34 -6.37 -0.20 1.71
N ALA A 35 -5.12 -0.22 2.20
CA ALA A 35 -4.28 0.98 2.27
C ALA A 35 -4.11 1.59 0.87
N CYS A 36 -3.80 0.75 -0.13
CA CYS A 36 -3.67 1.17 -1.52
C CYS A 36 -4.93 1.82 -2.10
N LYS A 37 -6.10 1.23 -1.87
CA LYS A 37 -7.40 1.82 -2.27
C LYS A 37 -7.67 3.15 -1.56
N THR A 38 -7.24 3.27 -0.31
CA THR A 38 -7.43 4.49 0.50
C THR A 38 -6.53 5.61 0.02
N GLU A 39 -5.28 5.32 -0.31
CA GLU A 39 -4.35 6.27 -0.93
C GLU A 39 -4.89 6.81 -2.26
N ALA A 40 -5.35 5.92 -3.16
CA ALA A 40 -5.94 6.34 -4.43
C ALA A 40 -7.15 7.27 -4.24
N ARG A 41 -8.01 6.98 -3.25
CA ARG A 41 -9.14 7.87 -2.92
C ARG A 41 -8.67 9.22 -2.38
N THR A 42 -7.65 9.20 -1.51
CA THR A 42 -7.07 10.41 -0.92
C THR A 42 -6.52 11.33 -1.99
N LEU A 43 -5.74 10.79 -2.93
CA LEU A 43 -5.18 11.56 -4.04
C LEU A 43 -6.26 12.14 -4.96
N ARG A 44 -7.30 11.36 -5.29
CA ARG A 44 -8.44 11.87 -6.07
C ARG A 44 -9.13 13.02 -5.34
N THR A 45 -9.42 12.86 -4.06
CA THR A 45 -10.06 13.91 -3.27
C THR A 45 -9.20 15.17 -3.18
N ALA A 46 -7.88 15.03 -3.01
CA ALA A 46 -6.95 16.16 -3.00
C ALA A 46 -6.89 16.87 -4.36
N ALA A 47 -6.84 16.13 -5.48
CA ALA A 47 -6.87 16.70 -6.82
C ALA A 47 -8.17 17.48 -7.11
N GLU A 48 -9.32 16.94 -6.69
CA GLU A 48 -10.61 17.64 -6.82
C GLU A 48 -10.67 18.90 -5.94
N ALA A 49 -10.12 18.85 -4.72
CA ALA A 49 -10.04 20.00 -3.84
C ALA A 49 -9.15 21.11 -4.43
N HIS A 50 -7.98 20.73 -4.96
CA HIS A 50 -7.09 21.65 -5.67
C HIS A 50 -7.81 22.35 -6.82
N ARG A 51 -8.52 21.60 -7.66
CA ARG A 51 -9.32 22.16 -8.75
C ARG A 51 -10.43 23.08 -8.26
N ALA A 52 -11.10 22.75 -7.17
CA ALA A 52 -12.15 23.60 -6.62
C ALA A 52 -11.61 24.96 -6.15
N GLU A 53 -10.37 25.01 -5.65
CA GLU A 53 -9.76 26.23 -5.11
C GLU A 53 -8.96 27.02 -6.16
N HIS A 54 -8.27 26.35 -7.08
CA HIS A 54 -7.36 26.99 -8.05
C HIS A 54 -7.97 27.08 -9.46
N GLY A 55 -9.07 26.38 -9.73
CA GLY A 55 -9.74 26.32 -11.03
C GLY A 55 -9.17 25.26 -11.97
N GLU A 56 -8.09 24.59 -11.59
CA GLU A 56 -7.40 23.56 -12.39
C GLU A 56 -6.91 22.39 -11.53
N TYR A 57 -6.84 21.21 -12.13
CA TYR A 57 -6.21 20.05 -11.50
C TYR A 57 -4.70 20.23 -11.40
N PRO A 58 -4.06 19.66 -10.37
CA PRO A 58 -2.61 19.68 -10.21
C PRO A 58 -1.93 18.92 -11.37
N ASN A 59 -0.67 19.26 -11.63
CA ASN A 59 0.19 18.59 -12.61
C ASN A 59 0.77 17.29 -12.04
N ASP A 60 1.07 17.27 -10.74
CA ASP A 60 1.71 16.16 -10.05
C ASP A 60 1.33 16.10 -8.56
N VAL A 61 1.82 15.08 -7.84
CA VAL A 61 1.57 14.91 -6.40
C VAL A 61 2.31 15.97 -5.57
N GLN A 62 3.44 16.49 -6.06
CA GLN A 62 4.22 17.51 -5.35
C GLN A 62 3.43 18.81 -5.24
N GLU A 63 2.71 19.20 -6.28
CA GLU A 63 1.84 20.37 -6.27
C GLU A 63 0.74 20.26 -5.20
N LEU A 64 0.20 19.06 -4.97
CA LEU A 64 -0.75 18.80 -3.89
C LEU A 64 -0.14 18.89 -2.48
N VAL A 65 1.14 18.53 -2.34
CA VAL A 65 1.89 18.70 -1.09
C VAL A 65 2.19 20.18 -0.85
N ASP A 66 2.65 20.89 -1.87
CA ASP A 66 2.99 22.31 -1.80
C ASP A 66 1.75 23.17 -1.51
N ALA A 67 0.59 22.81 -2.08
CA ALA A 67 -0.70 23.42 -1.79
C ALA A 67 -1.29 23.00 -0.43
N GLY A 68 -0.69 22.02 0.26
CA GLY A 68 -1.06 21.60 1.62
C GLY A 68 -2.24 20.63 1.72
N TYR A 69 -2.69 20.04 0.60
CA TYR A 69 -3.70 18.98 0.62
C TYR A 69 -3.15 17.64 1.11
N LEU A 70 -1.86 17.41 0.90
CA LEU A 70 -1.13 16.21 1.32
C LEU A 70 0.04 16.57 2.23
N ARG A 71 0.57 15.57 2.96
CA ARG A 71 1.68 15.78 3.91
C ARG A 71 3.05 15.62 3.27
N ASP A 72 3.21 14.66 2.37
CA ASP A 72 4.46 14.31 1.70
C ASP A 72 4.16 13.45 0.45
N VAL A 73 5.11 13.35 -0.47
CA VAL A 73 4.98 12.56 -1.70
C VAL A 73 5.29 11.07 -1.49
N ASP A 74 6.24 10.76 -0.60
CA ASP A 74 6.79 9.41 -0.43
C ASP A 74 5.81 8.42 0.22
N THR A 75 4.76 8.91 0.88
CA THR A 75 3.69 8.08 1.45
C THR A 75 2.77 7.47 0.40
N TYR A 76 2.76 7.99 -0.83
CA TYR A 76 1.82 7.57 -1.87
C TYR A 76 2.47 6.65 -2.90
N ARG A 77 1.78 5.53 -3.20
CA ARG A 77 2.21 4.54 -4.20
C ARG A 77 1.74 4.85 -5.63
N TYR A 78 1.29 6.07 -5.85
CA TYR A 78 0.70 6.53 -7.10
C TYR A 78 1.24 7.90 -7.45
N GLU A 79 1.48 8.07 -8.74
CA GLU A 79 1.70 9.34 -9.38
C GLU A 79 0.41 9.84 -10.06
N LEU A 80 0.38 11.13 -10.32
CA LEU A 80 -0.65 11.76 -11.15
C LEU A 80 -0.07 11.91 -12.56
N GLU A 81 -0.66 11.20 -13.51
CA GLU A 81 -0.37 11.38 -14.94
C GLU A 81 -1.53 12.09 -15.63
N GLY A 82 -1.18 13.10 -16.43
CA GLY A 82 -2.17 14.05 -16.94
C GLY A 82 -2.66 14.99 -15.84
N GLY A 83 -3.16 16.16 -16.22
CA GLY A 83 -3.47 17.25 -15.28
C GLY A 83 -3.04 18.60 -15.84
N GLY A 84 -2.90 19.62 -14.99
CA GLY A 84 -2.47 20.96 -15.42
C GLY A 84 -3.53 21.73 -16.19
N GLY A 85 -4.78 21.63 -15.76
CA GLY A 85 -5.90 22.28 -16.42
C GLY A 85 -7.26 21.68 -16.05
N SER A 86 -8.16 21.54 -17.02
CA SER A 86 -9.51 21.00 -16.80
C SER A 86 -9.59 19.47 -16.83
N GLU A 87 -8.52 18.79 -17.22
CA GLU A 87 -8.50 17.32 -17.37
C GLU A 87 -8.24 16.64 -16.03
N THR A 88 -9.11 15.70 -15.66
CA THR A 88 -8.93 14.93 -14.42
C THR A 88 -7.67 14.08 -14.53
N PRO A 89 -6.73 14.19 -13.56
CA PRO A 89 -5.51 13.42 -13.57
C PRO A 89 -5.81 11.93 -13.39
N THR A 90 -5.04 11.09 -14.09
CA THR A 90 -5.08 9.64 -13.93
C THR A 90 -4.09 9.23 -12.86
N LEU A 91 -4.53 8.34 -11.96
CA LEU A 91 -3.61 7.75 -10.98
C LEU A 91 -2.89 6.57 -11.63
N VAL A 92 -1.57 6.66 -11.68
CA VAL A 92 -0.70 5.61 -12.23
C VAL A 92 0.17 5.07 -11.10
N PRO A 93 0.23 3.74 -10.89
CA PRO A 93 1.10 3.16 -9.88
C PRO A 93 2.56 3.53 -10.14
N THR A 94 3.29 3.90 -9.09
CA THR A 94 4.72 4.20 -9.19
C THR A 94 5.52 2.90 -9.26
N ASP A 95 6.01 2.55 -10.44
CA ASP A 95 6.79 1.32 -10.67
C ASP A 95 8.29 1.46 -10.27
N ASP A 96 8.62 2.12 -9.16
CA ASP A 96 10.03 2.31 -8.73
C ASP A 96 10.67 1.05 -8.12
N GLY A 97 9.91 -0.04 -8.00
CA GLY A 97 10.34 -1.31 -7.40
C GLY A 97 10.18 -1.38 -5.87
N THR A 98 9.83 -0.27 -5.21
CA THR A 98 9.49 -0.17 -3.78
C THR A 98 7.97 -0.15 -3.56
N ASN A 99 7.22 0.35 -4.55
CA ASN A 99 5.76 0.45 -4.52
C ASN A 99 5.10 -0.49 -5.53
N ALA A 100 4.94 -1.77 -5.17
CA ALA A 100 4.21 -2.70 -6.02
C ALA A 100 2.77 -2.21 -6.29
N PRO A 101 2.22 -2.43 -7.51
CA PRO A 101 0.81 -2.16 -7.79
C PRO A 101 -0.07 -2.87 -6.76
N CYS A 102 -1.22 -2.28 -6.42
CA CYS A 102 -2.07 -2.80 -5.34
C CYS A 102 -2.20 -4.31 -5.45
N PRO A 103 -1.87 -5.09 -4.39
CA PRO A 103 -2.04 -6.52 -4.46
C PRO A 103 -3.52 -6.80 -4.73
N GLU A 104 -3.80 -7.57 -5.78
CA GLU A 104 -5.14 -8.10 -6.01
C GLU A 104 -5.44 -9.01 -4.82
N VAL A 105 -6.45 -8.63 -4.04
CA VAL A 105 -6.92 -9.49 -2.95
C VAL A 105 -7.47 -10.75 -3.62
N PRO A 106 -6.93 -11.95 -3.34
CA PRO A 106 -7.53 -13.17 -3.88
C PRO A 106 -8.95 -13.25 -3.33
N THR A 107 -9.95 -13.15 -4.21
CA THR A 107 -11.34 -13.41 -3.85
C THR A 107 -11.44 -14.89 -3.51
N SER A 108 -11.59 -15.20 -2.23
CA SER A 108 -11.71 -16.56 -1.72
C SER A 108 -13.06 -17.20 -2.07
#